data_AF-A0A8H4C5Z2-F1
#
_entry.id   AF-A0A8H4C5Z2-F1
#
_cell.length_a   1.000
_cell.length_b   1.000
_cell.length_c   1.000
_cell.angle_alpha   90.00
_cell.angle_beta   90.00
_cell.angle_gamma   90.00
#
_symmetry.space_group_name_H-M   'P 1'
#
loop_
_entity.id
_entity.type
_entity.pdbx_description
1 polymer ?
#
loop_
_entity_poly.entity_id
_entity_poly.type
_entity_poly.pdbx_seq_one_letter_code
_entity_poly.pdbx_strand_id
1 'polypeptide(L)'
;MVTTTGKTFRLRLVADHDKIAVDGEDVSFVTVEVVDSDGNVVPLVNDRISGSVTSGPGKVVATENGHPADFTEFTSQDRKAFHGVLLAIVKYHNARDSVITANSTEMKSASLSLVAT
;
A
#
# COMPACT_ATOMS: atom_id res chain seq x y z
N MET A 1 17.83 5.00 15.87
CA MET A 1 17.58 4.12 17.04
C MET A 1 16.52 3.10 16.63
N VAL A 2 16.63 1.87 17.11
CA VAL A 2 15.58 0.85 16.98
C VAL A 2 14.83 0.76 18.31
N THR A 3 13.51 0.55 18.29
CA THR A 3 12.67 0.43 19.47
C THR A 3 11.86 -0.86 19.43
N THR A 4 11.51 -1.40 20.59
CA THR A 4 10.55 -2.50 20.69
C THR A 4 9.18 -1.99 20.27
N THR A 5 8.54 -2.70 19.35
CA THR A 5 7.22 -2.33 18.84
C THR A 5 6.11 -2.87 19.75
N GLY A 6 4.97 -2.18 19.72
CA GLY A 6 3.72 -2.68 20.27
C GLY A 6 3.06 -3.74 19.38
N LYS A 7 1.78 -4.02 19.67
CA LYS A 7 0.93 -4.86 18.82
C LYS A 7 0.53 -4.11 17.55
N THR A 8 0.20 -4.85 16.49
CA THR A 8 -0.38 -4.29 15.27
C THR A 8 -1.63 -3.48 15.59
N PHE A 9 -1.76 -2.31 14.95
CA PHE A 9 -2.83 -1.35 15.26
C PHE A 9 -3.54 -0.83 14.02
N ARG A 10 -2.78 -0.34 13.03
CA ARG A 10 -3.34 0.22 11.80
C ARG A 10 -2.39 0.02 10.63
N LEU A 11 -2.94 0.17 9.43
CA LEU A 11 -2.15 0.37 8.22
C LEU A 11 -1.71 1.84 8.11
N ARG A 12 -0.60 2.08 7.42
CA ARG A 12 -0.13 3.40 6.98
C ARG A 12 0.28 3.30 5.51
N LEU A 13 -0.17 4.25 4.68
CA LEU A 13 0.24 4.33 3.28
C LEU A 13 1.29 5.45 3.13
N VAL A 14 2.40 5.14 2.47
CA VAL A 14 3.48 6.08 2.17
C VAL A 14 3.79 5.97 0.67
N ALA A 15 3.44 6.99 -0.09
CA ALA A 15 3.86 7.09 -1.48
C ALA A 15 5.28 7.66 -1.57
N ASP A 16 6.05 7.19 -2.53
CA ASP A 16 7.32 7.83 -2.91
C ASP A 16 7.08 9.23 -3.51
N HIS A 17 5.99 9.40 -4.25
CA HIS A 17 5.46 10.69 -4.70
C HIS A 17 3.93 10.65 -4.82
N ASP A 18 3.27 11.76 -4.49
CA ASP A 18 1.80 11.88 -4.47
C ASP A 18 1.22 12.56 -5.71
N LYS A 19 2.07 13.03 -6.63
CA LYS A 19 1.70 13.66 -7.91
C LYS A 19 2.19 12.80 -9.06
N ILE A 20 1.27 12.33 -9.89
CA ILE A 20 1.54 11.32 -10.92
C ILE A 20 1.15 11.90 -12.28
N ALA A 21 2.09 11.87 -13.23
CA ALA A 21 1.84 12.31 -14.60
C ALA A 21 0.87 11.37 -15.31
N VAL A 22 -0.09 11.93 -16.06
CA VAL A 22 -0.99 11.14 -16.90
C VAL A 22 -0.41 10.97 -18.31
N ASP A 23 0.84 10.51 -18.39
CA ASP A 23 1.57 10.29 -19.64
C ASP A 23 1.48 8.83 -20.14
N GLY A 24 0.91 7.94 -19.32
CA GLY A 24 0.80 6.52 -19.64
C GLY A 24 2.07 5.72 -19.33
N GLU A 25 3.08 6.33 -18.72
CA GLU A 25 4.34 5.72 -18.29
C GLU A 25 4.48 5.77 -16.77
N ASP A 26 4.22 6.94 -16.16
CA ASP A 26 4.44 7.21 -14.74
C ASP A 26 3.62 6.32 -13.80
N VAL A 27 4.24 5.98 -12.66
CA VAL A 27 3.67 5.13 -11.61
C VAL A 27 4.17 5.58 -10.24
N SER A 28 3.27 5.60 -9.25
CA SER A 28 3.60 5.83 -7.85
C SER A 28 3.75 4.52 -7.09
N PHE A 29 4.80 4.43 -6.29
CA PHE A 29 5.10 3.31 -5.41
C PHE A 29 4.57 3.62 -4.02
N VAL A 30 3.46 2.98 -3.66
CA VAL A 30 2.80 3.16 -2.38
C VAL A 30 3.15 2.00 -1.45
N THR A 31 3.96 2.28 -0.44
CA THR A 31 4.28 1.32 0.62
C THR A 31 3.12 1.30 1.63
N VAL A 32 2.56 0.13 1.87
CA VAL A 32 1.58 -0.16 2.91
C VAL A 32 2.33 -0.78 4.09
N GLU A 33 2.37 -0.05 5.19
CA GLU A 33 3.07 -0.44 6.41
C GLU A 33 2.07 -0.89 7.47
N VAL A 34 2.40 -1.98 8.17
CA VAL A 34 1.71 -2.42 9.38
C VAL A 34 2.38 -1.76 10.57
N VAL A 35 1.66 -0.88 11.27
CA VAL A 35 2.23 -0.10 12.38
C VAL A 35 1.50 -0.35 13.71
N ASP A 36 2.24 -0.18 14.80
CA ASP A 36 1.70 -0.14 16.16
C ASP A 36 1.00 1.19 16.49
N SER A 37 0.52 1.34 17.72
CA SER A 37 -0.15 2.57 18.18
C SER A 37 0.74 3.80 18.16
N ASP A 38 2.06 3.61 18.23
CA ASP A 38 3.06 4.67 18.30
C ASP A 38 3.63 5.00 16.92
N GLY A 39 3.20 4.26 15.88
CA GLY A 39 3.59 4.47 14.48
C GLY A 39 4.88 3.76 14.08
N ASN A 40 5.38 2.83 14.88
CA ASN A 40 6.51 1.98 14.51
C ASN A 40 6.03 0.84 13.61
N VAL A 41 6.79 0.55 12.55
CA VAL A 41 6.52 -0.62 11.69
C VAL A 41 6.77 -1.88 12.51
N VAL A 42 5.75 -2.74 12.62
CA VAL A 42 5.83 -3.98 13.39
C VAL A 42 6.60 -5.02 12.56
N PRO A 43 7.78 -5.49 13.00
CA PRO A 43 8.56 -6.45 12.24
C PRO A 43 7.94 -7.85 12.32
N LEU A 44 8.30 -8.72 11.37
CA LEU A 44 7.94 -10.16 11.34
C LEU A 44 6.45 -10.50 11.22
N VAL A 45 5.57 -9.51 11.05
CA VAL A 45 4.14 -9.74 10.76
C VAL A 45 3.90 -9.90 9.25
N ASN A 46 2.99 -10.80 8.90
CA ASN A 46 2.69 -11.18 7.51
C ASN A 46 1.17 -11.14 7.24
N ASP A 47 0.52 -10.12 7.81
CA ASP A 47 -0.93 -10.00 7.83
C ASP A 47 -1.49 -9.85 6.40
N ARG A 48 -2.69 -10.39 6.16
CA ARG A 48 -3.37 -10.26 4.87
C ARG A 48 -3.87 -8.82 4.70
N ILE A 49 -3.51 -8.18 3.60
CA ILE A 49 -3.94 -6.83 3.25
C ILE A 49 -4.61 -6.88 1.89
N SER A 50 -5.79 -6.26 1.79
CA SER A 50 -6.48 -6.04 0.54
C SER A 50 -6.48 -4.56 0.18
N GLY A 51 -5.88 -4.23 -0.96
CA GLY A 51 -5.91 -2.89 -1.53
C GLY A 51 -7.08 -2.73 -2.48
N SER A 52 -7.65 -1.54 -2.54
CA SER A 52 -8.53 -1.14 -3.64
C SER A 52 -8.43 0.35 -3.90
N VAL A 53 -8.65 0.74 -5.16
CA VAL A 53 -8.93 2.15 -5.48
C VAL A 53 -10.40 2.38 -5.10
N THR A 54 -10.64 3.27 -4.15
CA THR A 54 -11.99 3.53 -3.64
C THR A 54 -12.67 4.72 -4.29
N SER A 55 -11.88 5.60 -4.93
CA SER A 55 -12.40 6.65 -5.79
C SER A 55 -11.35 7.10 -6.81
N GLY A 56 -11.80 7.61 -7.95
CA GLY A 56 -10.94 8.14 -9.01
C GLY A 56 -10.48 7.09 -10.04
N PRO A 57 -9.77 7.54 -11.09
CA PRO A 57 -9.35 6.72 -12.22
C PRO A 57 -8.04 5.94 -12.00
N GLY A 58 -7.36 6.14 -10.88
CA GLY A 58 -6.13 5.44 -10.54
C GLY A 58 -6.34 3.93 -10.48
N LYS A 59 -5.30 3.15 -10.78
CA LYS A 59 -5.36 1.69 -10.77
C LYS A 59 -4.13 1.12 -10.10
N VAL A 60 -4.33 0.21 -9.15
CA VAL A 60 -3.25 -0.67 -8.66
C VAL A 60 -2.97 -1.69 -9.77
N VAL A 61 -1.80 -1.58 -10.39
CA VAL A 61 -1.38 -2.44 -11.51
C VAL A 61 -0.55 -3.63 -11.05
N ALA A 62 0.11 -3.51 -9.89
CA ALA A 62 0.82 -4.60 -9.26
C ALA A 62 0.92 -4.43 -7.74
N THR A 63 1.09 -5.55 -7.03
CA THR A 63 1.50 -5.61 -5.63
C THR A 63 2.71 -6.52 -5.46
N GLU A 64 3.52 -6.27 -4.44
CA GLU A 64 4.78 -6.99 -4.18
C GLU A 64 5.11 -6.92 -2.67
N ASN A 65 5.67 -7.97 -2.06
CA ASN A 65 6.03 -7.96 -0.64
C ASN A 65 7.48 -8.40 -0.35
N GLY A 66 8.26 -8.79 -1.35
CA GLY A 66 9.64 -9.24 -1.23
C GLY A 66 9.79 -10.69 -0.76
N HIS A 67 8.70 -11.43 -0.57
CA HIS A 67 8.77 -12.80 -0.09
C HIS A 67 9.00 -13.80 -1.26
N PRO A 68 10.18 -14.45 -1.35
CA PRO A 68 10.51 -15.33 -2.49
C PRO A 68 9.65 -16.60 -2.58
N ALA A 69 8.87 -16.94 -1.54
CA ALA A 69 7.97 -18.08 -1.54
C ALA A 69 6.48 -17.68 -1.67
N ASP A 70 6.18 -16.40 -1.92
CA ASP A 70 4.82 -15.95 -2.23
C ASP A 70 4.59 -16.02 -3.74
N PHE A 71 3.72 -16.94 -4.16
CA PHE A 71 3.34 -17.14 -5.56
C PHE A 71 2.06 -16.38 -5.96
N THR A 72 1.59 -15.46 -5.12
CA THR A 72 0.46 -14.59 -5.45
C THR A 72 0.80 -13.77 -6.71
N GLU A 73 -0.12 -13.75 -7.68
CA GLU A 73 0.05 -12.97 -8.91
C GLU A 73 0.33 -11.49 -8.61
N PHE A 74 1.25 -10.87 -9.35
CA PHE A 74 1.56 -9.45 -9.18
C PHE A 74 0.32 -8.57 -9.33
N THR A 75 -0.60 -8.93 -10.22
CA THR A 75 -1.85 -8.19 -10.44
C THR A 75 -2.89 -8.35 -9.33
N SER A 76 -2.69 -9.29 -8.39
CA SER A 76 -3.59 -9.42 -7.23
C SER A 76 -3.50 -8.19 -6.35
N GLN A 77 -4.65 -7.67 -5.93
CA GLN A 77 -4.74 -6.59 -4.95
C GLN A 77 -4.91 -7.12 -3.51
N ASP A 78 -4.99 -8.44 -3.34
CA ASP A 78 -5.08 -9.10 -2.05
C ASP A 78 -3.82 -9.95 -1.85
N ARG A 79 -2.92 -9.44 -1.00
CA ARG A 79 -1.57 -9.99 -0.77
C ARG A 79 -1.21 -9.87 0.72
N LYS A 80 -0.42 -10.81 1.23
CA LYS A 80 0.13 -10.67 2.58
C LYS A 80 1.22 -9.59 2.59
N ALA A 81 1.29 -8.81 3.66
CA ALA A 81 2.53 -8.14 3.99
C ALA A 81 3.63 -9.18 4.24
N PHE A 82 4.88 -8.75 4.13
CA PHE A 82 6.02 -9.54 4.57
C PHE A 82 6.89 -8.66 5.46
N HIS A 83 7.10 -9.11 6.70
CA HIS A 83 7.83 -8.36 7.72
C HIS A 83 7.33 -6.92 7.92
N GLY A 84 6.00 -6.76 7.90
CA GLY A 84 5.32 -5.49 8.18
C GLY A 84 5.15 -4.56 6.98
N VAL A 85 5.56 -4.95 5.78
CA VAL A 85 5.42 -4.11 4.57
C VAL A 85 4.81 -4.85 3.39
N LEU A 86 4.08 -4.10 2.56
CA LEU A 86 3.56 -4.50 1.26
C LEU A 86 3.72 -3.29 0.32
N LEU A 87 4.06 -3.53 -0.93
CA LEU A 87 4.15 -2.50 -1.96
C LEU A 87 2.95 -2.60 -2.91
N ALA A 88 2.37 -1.45 -3.24
CA ALA A 88 1.38 -1.31 -4.31
C ALA A 88 1.90 -0.32 -5.35
N ILE A 89 1.82 -0.69 -6.62
CA ILE A 89 2.20 0.17 -7.75
C ILE A 89 0.93 0.73 -8.37
N VAL A 90 0.80 2.05 -8.38
CA VAL A 90 -0.40 2.77 -8.82
C VAL A 90 -0.11 3.54 -10.10
N LYS A 91 -0.98 3.39 -11.09
CA LYS A 91 -0.90 4.07 -12.38
C LYS A 91 -2.17 4.88 -12.66
N TYR A 92 -2.02 5.97 -13.42
CA TYR A 92 -3.12 6.83 -13.85
C TYR A 92 -3.39 6.68 -15.34
N HIS A 93 -4.67 6.81 -15.70
CA HIS A 93 -5.12 6.87 -17.10
C HIS A 93 -5.98 8.10 -17.40
N ASN A 94 -6.34 8.89 -16.39
CA ASN A 94 -7.13 10.11 -16.55
C ASN A 94 -6.64 11.18 -15.57
N ALA A 95 -6.72 12.45 -15.98
CA ALA A 95 -6.36 13.61 -15.17
C ALA A 95 -7.43 13.93 -14.11
N ARG A 96 -7.63 13.00 -13.16
CA ARG A 96 -8.45 13.19 -11.97
C ARG A 96 -7.82 12.49 -10.79
N ASP A 97 -7.83 13.15 -9.64
CA ASP A 97 -7.31 12.61 -8.39
C ASP A 97 -8.01 11.30 -7.99
N SER A 98 -7.29 10.46 -7.26
CA SER A 98 -7.79 9.18 -6.75
C SER A 98 -7.46 8.98 -5.28
N VAL A 99 -8.31 8.23 -4.60
CA VAL A 99 -8.08 7.79 -3.22
C VAL A 99 -7.85 6.28 -3.22
N ILE A 100 -6.64 5.90 -2.81
CA ILE A 100 -6.24 4.50 -2.62
C ILE A 100 -6.50 4.12 -1.17
N THR A 101 -7.12 2.97 -0.94
CA THR A 101 -7.39 2.46 0.41
C THR A 101 -6.81 1.06 0.55
N ALA A 102 -6.06 0.85 1.64
CA ALA A 102 -5.64 -0.46 2.08
C ALA A 102 -6.52 -0.90 3.25
N ASN A 103 -6.99 -2.14 3.20
CA ASN A 103 -7.90 -2.73 4.17
C ASN A 103 -7.29 -3.97 4.82
N SER A 104 -7.71 -4.23 6.05
CA SER A 104 -7.37 -5.43 6.81
C SER A 104 -8.57 -5.83 7.68
N THR A 105 -8.70 -7.12 7.95
CA THR A 105 -9.67 -7.63 8.95
C THR A 105 -9.15 -7.51 10.38
N GLU A 106 -7.85 -7.30 10.55
CA GLU A 106 -7.15 -7.34 11.86
C GLU A 106 -6.77 -5.94 12.36
N MET A 107 -6.76 -4.95 11.46
CA MET A 107 -6.25 -3.61 11.71
C MET A 107 -7.13 -2.54 11.09
N LYS A 108 -6.99 -1.30 11.57
CA LYS A 108 -7.66 -0.15 10.95
C LYS A 108 -7.11 0.09 9.54
N SER A 109 -8.02 0.19 8.57
CA SER A 109 -7.71 0.61 7.20
C SER A 109 -7.07 1.99 7.15
N ALA A 110 -6.40 2.28 6.03
CA ALA A 110 -5.83 3.58 5.75
C ALA A 110 -6.05 3.98 4.30
N SER A 111 -6.09 5.29 4.05
CA SER A 111 -6.31 5.86 2.73
C SER A 111 -5.28 6.94 2.42
N LEU A 112 -4.95 7.09 1.14
CA LEU A 112 -4.03 8.09 0.61
C LEU A 112 -4.62 8.73 -0.66
N SER A 113 -4.58 10.06 -0.71
CA SER A 113 -4.90 10.80 -1.93
C SER A 113 -3.68 10.89 -2.83
N LEU A 114 -3.88 10.60 -4.11
CA LEU A 114 -2.90 10.79 -5.17
C LEU A 114 -3.48 11.79 -6.17
N VAL A 115 -2.64 12.70 -6.67
CA VAL A 115 -3.01 13.84 -7.50
C VAL A 115 -2.54 13.59 -8.92
N ALA A 116 -3.42 13.77 -9.89
CA ALA A 116 -3.04 13.68 -11.30
C ALA A 116 -2.39 14.99 -11.77
N THR A 117 -1.28 14.90 -12.50
CA THR A 117 -0.60 16.07 -13.11
C THR A 117 -0.49 15.95 -14.62
#